data_AF-A0A4Q5XJ51-F1
#
_entry.id   AF-A0A4Q5XJ51-F1
#
_cell.length_a   1.000
_cell.length_b   1.000
_cell.length_c   1.000
_cell.angle_alpha   90.00
_cell.angle_beta   90.00
_cell.angle_gamma   90.00
#
_symmetry.space_group_name_H-M   'P 1'
#
loop_
_entity.id
_entity.type
_entity.pdbx_description
1 polymer ?
#
loop_
_entity_poly.entity_id
_entity_poly.type
_entity_poly.pdbx_seq_one_letter_code
_entity_poly.pdbx_strand_id
1 'polypeptide(L)'
;MEISAGWSAPAELAEPPAELRARAKAVDAVSATELDLAVLWQELVCGACEVIDYFFTDERCLLLTKPRVAPGRAIEGRRLAIVQAVLCGGGQKAVAIELGLAASTITMHARLALSALGVDGKPSRAHPILMLAARSAADASAALGANLSFIEQSGGQLRVLSLSRPDAALGGVLPPAELAVARRLVEGHCYADMARMRGTSARTIANQIAAVFKRMRVSGRNELVHRLWRRRAAAGVPSRANVRYLTRVQGVSRGLSLG
;
A
#
# COMPACT_ATOMS: atom_id res chain seq x y z
N MET A 1 -16.66 -21.34 31.15
CA MET A 1 -15.40 -21.57 30.41
C MET A 1 -15.29 -20.44 29.39
N GLU A 2 -14.85 -19.27 29.86
CA GLU A 2 -14.71 -18.06 29.04
C GLU A 2 -13.37 -18.12 28.31
N ILE A 3 -13.40 -18.26 26.99
CA ILE A 3 -12.22 -18.12 26.15
C ILE A 3 -11.96 -16.62 26.04
N SER A 4 -11.22 -16.07 27.01
CA SER A 4 -10.57 -14.78 26.90
C SER A 4 -9.51 -14.88 25.81
N ALA A 5 -9.92 -14.61 24.57
CA ALA A 5 -8.99 -14.41 23.47
C ALA A 5 -8.24 -13.11 23.74
N GLY A 6 -7.07 -13.22 24.37
CA GLY A 6 -6.11 -12.15 24.53
C GLY A 6 -5.80 -11.55 23.16
N TRP A 7 -6.48 -10.44 22.85
CA TRP A 7 -6.12 -9.57 21.75
C TRP A 7 -4.82 -8.88 22.16
N SER A 8 -3.68 -9.50 21.88
CA SER A 8 -2.42 -8.79 21.85
C SER A 8 -2.51 -7.76 20.73
N ALA A 9 -2.29 -6.48 21.06
CA ALA A 9 -2.17 -5.44 20.06
C ALA A 9 -1.22 -5.92 18.95
N PRO A 10 -1.56 -5.73 17.66
CA PRO A 10 -0.62 -6.08 16.60
C PRO A 10 0.71 -5.40 16.93
N ALA A 11 1.82 -6.13 16.78
CA ALA A 11 3.14 -5.53 16.79
C ALA A 11 3.11 -4.42 15.74
N GLU A 12 2.88 -3.21 16.24
CA GLU A 12 3.06 -1.98 15.51
C GLU A 12 4.50 -2.10 15.01
N LEU A 13 4.70 -2.07 13.68
CA LEU A 13 6.05 -1.97 13.12
C LEU A 13 6.76 -0.92 13.98
N ALA A 14 7.80 -1.33 14.72
CA ALA A 14 8.46 -0.46 15.69
C ALA A 14 8.69 0.87 14.99
N GLU A 15 8.09 1.96 15.51
CA GLU A 15 7.98 3.19 14.72
C GLU A 15 9.37 3.51 14.21
N PRO A 16 9.57 3.50 12.88
CA PRO A 16 10.87 3.77 12.35
C PRO A 16 11.28 5.16 12.83
N PRO A 17 12.56 5.34 13.20
CA PRO A 17 13.00 6.58 13.81
C PRO A 17 12.48 7.77 13.00
N ALA A 18 11.94 8.80 13.66
CA ALA A 18 11.39 9.97 12.98
C ALA A 18 12.40 10.57 11.97
N GLU A 19 13.69 10.41 12.25
CA GLU A 19 14.81 10.70 11.36
C GLU A 19 14.75 9.96 10.02
N LEU A 20 14.44 8.66 9.99
CA LEU A 20 14.31 7.90 8.75
C LEU A 20 13.19 8.45 7.87
N ARG A 21 12.04 8.79 8.45
CA ARG A 21 10.92 9.41 7.72
C ARG A 21 11.29 10.80 7.21
N ALA A 22 12.03 11.60 7.99
CA ALA A 22 12.52 12.90 7.55
C ALA A 22 13.50 12.78 6.36
N ARG A 23 14.44 11.84 6.43
CA ARG A 23 15.37 11.53 5.33
C ARG A 23 14.63 11.05 4.08
N ALA A 24 13.63 10.18 4.23
CA ALA A 24 12.79 9.72 3.13
C ALA A 24 12.07 10.87 2.41
N LYS A 25 11.52 11.84 3.15
CA LYS A 25 10.92 13.05 2.56
C LYS A 25 11.96 13.88 1.80
N ALA A 26 13.15 14.04 2.36
CA ALA A 26 14.21 14.83 1.73
C ALA A 26 14.69 14.21 0.40
N VAL A 27 14.90 12.89 0.36
CA VAL A 27 15.34 12.22 -0.89
C VAL A 27 14.23 12.10 -1.93
N ASP A 28 12.97 12.05 -1.50
CA ASP A 28 11.81 12.05 -2.40
C ASP A 28 11.65 13.39 -3.13
N ALA A 29 11.89 14.51 -2.44
CA ALA A 29 11.80 15.85 -3.01
C ALA A 29 12.74 16.08 -4.21
N VAL A 30 13.84 15.32 -4.28
CA VAL A 30 14.85 15.40 -5.35
C VAL A 30 14.83 14.18 -6.30
N SER A 31 13.85 13.28 -6.16
CA SER A 31 13.78 12.06 -6.98
C SER A 31 13.57 12.37 -8.47
N ALA A 32 14.41 11.78 -9.31
CA ALA A 32 14.34 11.88 -10.77
C ALA A 32 14.02 10.54 -11.46
N THR A 33 13.97 9.45 -10.69
CA THR A 33 13.83 8.09 -11.19
C THR A 33 12.41 7.60 -10.95
N GLU A 34 11.84 6.89 -11.93
CA GLU A 34 10.57 6.18 -11.76
C GLU A 34 10.77 4.67 -11.79
N LEU A 35 9.93 3.96 -11.03
CA LEU A 35 9.83 2.51 -10.99
C LEU A 35 8.41 2.10 -11.39
N ASP A 36 8.28 1.12 -12.28
CA ASP A 36 7.00 0.48 -12.58
C ASP A 36 6.48 -0.28 -11.34
N LEU A 37 5.26 0.05 -10.91
CA LEU A 37 4.62 -0.59 -9.76
C LEU A 37 4.33 -2.08 -9.97
N ALA A 38 4.22 -2.56 -11.22
CA ALA A 38 4.13 -3.99 -11.50
C ALA A 38 5.45 -4.71 -11.14
N VAL A 39 6.59 -4.08 -11.41
CA VAL A 39 7.92 -4.60 -11.03
C VAL A 39 8.05 -4.64 -9.50
N LEU A 40 7.65 -3.57 -8.80
CA LEU A 40 7.60 -3.56 -7.33
C LEU A 40 6.77 -4.73 -6.79
N TRP A 41 5.58 -4.96 -7.35
CA TRP A 41 4.73 -6.07 -6.92
C TRP A 41 5.44 -7.42 -7.09
N GLN A 42 6.06 -7.65 -8.24
CA GLN A 42 6.82 -8.87 -8.52
C GLN A 42 7.96 -9.08 -7.52
N GLU A 43 8.77 -8.06 -7.25
CA GLU A 43 9.86 -8.12 -6.27
C GLU A 43 9.37 -8.43 -4.85
N LEU A 44 8.22 -7.88 -4.46
CA LEU A 44 7.61 -8.14 -3.16
C LEU A 44 7.08 -9.58 -3.06
N VAL A 45 6.36 -10.07 -4.07
CA VAL A 45 5.76 -11.42 -4.03
C VAL A 45 6.78 -12.54 -4.21
N CYS A 46 7.88 -12.31 -4.95
CA CYS A 46 8.98 -13.28 -5.03
C CYS A 46 9.92 -13.23 -3.82
N GLY A 47 9.69 -12.29 -2.89
CA GLY A 47 10.50 -12.15 -1.68
C GLY A 47 11.88 -11.54 -1.91
N ALA A 48 12.10 -10.82 -3.01
CA ALA A 48 13.35 -10.09 -3.27
C ALA A 48 13.50 -8.85 -2.38
N CYS A 49 12.38 -8.26 -1.95
CA CYS A 49 12.36 -7.16 -0.99
C CYS A 49 11.22 -7.32 0.02
N GLU A 50 11.25 -6.48 1.05
CA GLU A 50 10.14 -6.34 2.00
C GLU A 50 9.87 -4.87 2.31
N VAL A 51 8.62 -4.58 2.65
CA VAL A 51 8.20 -3.30 3.21
C VAL A 51 8.73 -3.21 4.64
N ILE A 52 9.29 -2.05 4.98
CA ILE A 52 9.77 -1.77 6.35
C ILE A 52 9.04 -0.63 7.02
N ASP A 53 8.48 0.30 6.23
CA ASP A 53 7.67 1.41 6.70
C ASP A 53 6.79 1.92 5.57
N TYR A 54 5.74 2.63 5.96
CA TYR A 54 4.99 3.48 5.06
C TYR A 54 4.40 4.64 5.85
N PHE A 55 4.26 5.78 5.20
CA PHE A 55 3.65 6.95 5.82
C PHE A 55 3.14 7.92 4.76
N PHE A 56 2.48 8.96 5.23
CA PHE A 56 1.88 9.98 4.39
C PHE A 56 2.42 11.35 4.75
N THR A 57 2.54 12.19 3.74
CA THR A 57 2.65 13.64 3.87
C THR A 57 1.33 14.27 3.43
N ASP A 58 1.25 15.60 3.41
CA ASP A 58 0.08 16.30 2.88
C ASP A 58 -0.10 16.10 1.37
N GLU A 59 0.98 15.77 0.66
CA GLU A 59 1.02 15.73 -0.81
C GLU A 59 1.32 14.34 -1.38
N ARG A 60 2.00 13.48 -0.61
CA ARG A 60 2.53 12.20 -1.08
C ARG A 60 2.26 11.04 -0.15
N CYS A 61 2.09 9.85 -0.73
CA CYS A 61 2.15 8.56 -0.05
C CYS A 61 3.56 8.00 -0.22
N LEU A 62 4.20 7.51 0.84
CA LEU A 62 5.56 6.97 0.81
C LEU A 62 5.56 5.53 1.33
N LEU A 63 6.32 4.67 0.66
CA LEU A 63 6.53 3.26 1.00
C LEU A 63 8.04 3.01 1.00
N LEU A 64 8.58 2.53 2.12
CA LEU A 64 9.99 2.18 2.24
C LEU A 64 10.13 0.67 2.09
N THR A 65 11.05 0.25 1.24
CA THR A 65 11.41 -1.16 1.09
C THR A 65 12.91 -1.35 1.26
N LYS A 66 13.30 -2.55 1.70
CA LYS A 66 14.69 -2.99 1.69
C LYS A 66 14.83 -4.29 0.89
N PRO A 67 15.92 -4.50 0.15
CA PRO A 67 16.26 -5.82 -0.36
C PRO A 67 16.37 -6.83 0.78
N ARG A 68 15.92 -8.07 0.57
CA ARG A 68 16.22 -9.16 1.50
C ARG A 68 17.57 -9.77 1.14
N VAL A 69 18.41 -10.04 2.14
CA VAL A 69 19.72 -10.70 1.95
C VAL A 69 19.55 -12.14 1.44
N ALA A 70 18.55 -12.84 1.97
CA ALA A 70 18.10 -14.13 1.46
C ALA A 70 16.65 -13.99 0.98
N PRO A 71 16.28 -14.54 -0.19
CA PRO A 71 14.91 -14.44 -0.68
C PRO A 71 13.95 -15.00 0.35
N GLY A 72 12.95 -14.19 0.71
CA GLY A 72 11.88 -14.62 1.59
C GLY A 72 11.06 -15.74 0.93
N ARG A 73 10.18 -16.38 1.70
CA ARG A 73 9.24 -17.35 1.11
C ARG A 73 8.32 -16.61 0.14
N ALA A 74 8.44 -16.93 -1.15
CA ALA A 74 7.58 -16.39 -2.19
C ALA A 74 6.10 -16.63 -1.88
N ILE A 75 5.27 -15.64 -2.20
CA ILE A 75 3.82 -15.74 -2.12
C ILE A 75 3.33 -16.33 -3.43
N GLU A 76 2.94 -17.59 -3.39
CA GLU A 76 2.56 -18.33 -4.60
C GLU A 76 1.12 -18.87 -4.55
N GLY A 77 0.65 -19.28 -5.72
CA GLY A 77 -0.61 -19.99 -5.92
C GLY A 77 -1.81 -19.26 -5.33
N ARG A 78 -2.64 -20.01 -4.58
CA ARG A 78 -3.91 -19.51 -4.04
C ARG A 78 -3.75 -18.30 -3.12
N ARG A 79 -2.66 -18.24 -2.34
CA ARG A 79 -2.43 -17.11 -1.42
C ARG A 79 -2.19 -15.81 -2.20
N LEU A 80 -1.40 -15.89 -3.27
CA LEU A 80 -1.16 -14.75 -4.17
C LEU A 80 -2.46 -14.28 -4.82
N ALA A 81 -3.25 -15.21 -5.38
CA ALA A 81 -4.52 -14.88 -6.00
C ALA A 81 -5.47 -14.15 -5.03
N ILE A 82 -5.58 -14.62 -3.78
CA ILE A 82 -6.41 -14.00 -2.74
C ILE A 82 -5.94 -12.57 -2.43
N VAL A 83 -4.65 -12.37 -2.11
CA VAL A 83 -4.17 -11.04 -1.71
C VAL A 83 -4.24 -10.06 -2.86
N GLN A 84 -3.91 -10.50 -4.08
CA GLN A 84 -3.99 -9.67 -5.28
C GLN A 84 -5.43 -9.25 -5.57
N ALA A 85 -6.40 -10.17 -5.53
CA ALA A 85 -7.81 -9.86 -5.74
C ALA A 85 -8.34 -8.84 -4.72
N VAL A 86 -8.01 -9.02 -3.43
CA VAL A 86 -8.43 -8.10 -2.36
C VAL A 86 -7.81 -6.71 -2.53
N LEU A 87 -6.51 -6.64 -2.84
CA LEU A 87 -5.80 -5.38 -3.07
C LEU A 87 -6.27 -4.67 -4.35
N CYS A 88 -6.68 -5.42 -5.37
CA CYS A 88 -7.27 -4.89 -6.61
C CYS A 88 -8.70 -4.36 -6.44
N GLY A 89 -9.26 -4.38 -5.24
CA GLY A 89 -10.59 -3.84 -4.94
C GLY A 89 -11.69 -4.89 -4.76
N GLY A 90 -11.36 -6.19 -4.89
CA GLY A 90 -12.29 -7.27 -4.60
C GLY A 90 -12.72 -7.23 -3.13
N GLY A 91 -14.03 -7.06 -2.88
CA GLY A 91 -14.58 -7.21 -1.54
C GLY A 91 -14.36 -8.64 -1.04
N GLN A 92 -13.93 -8.83 0.22
CA GLN A 92 -13.58 -10.16 0.76
C GLN A 92 -14.72 -11.20 0.60
N LYS A 93 -15.98 -10.77 0.71
CA LYS A 93 -17.14 -11.64 0.47
C LYS A 93 -17.28 -12.04 -1.00
N ALA A 94 -17.04 -11.11 -1.93
CA ALA A 94 -17.08 -11.41 -3.36
C ALA A 94 -15.95 -12.37 -3.75
N VAL A 95 -14.72 -12.10 -3.29
CA VAL A 95 -13.57 -12.99 -3.50
C VAL A 95 -13.79 -14.37 -2.88
N ALA A 96 -14.43 -14.43 -1.70
CA ALA A 96 -14.79 -15.70 -1.05
C ALA A 96 -15.76 -16.52 -1.92
N ILE A 97 -16.80 -15.90 -2.46
CA ILE A 97 -17.78 -16.55 -3.35
C ILE A 97 -17.08 -17.02 -4.63
N GLU A 98 -16.30 -16.16 -5.27
CA GLU A 98 -15.60 -16.46 -6.53
C GLU A 98 -14.63 -17.63 -6.40
N LEU A 99 -13.91 -17.72 -5.27
CA LEU A 99 -12.93 -18.78 -5.03
C LEU A 99 -13.51 -20.01 -4.34
N GLY A 100 -14.81 -20.02 -4.00
CA GLY A 100 -15.45 -21.11 -3.24
C GLY A 100 -14.86 -21.30 -1.85
N LEU A 101 -14.50 -20.22 -1.16
CA LEU A 101 -13.86 -20.24 0.16
C LEU A 101 -14.71 -19.52 1.21
N ALA A 102 -14.48 -19.83 2.48
CA ALA A 102 -15.05 -19.04 3.58
C ALA A 102 -14.40 -17.64 3.66
N ALA A 103 -15.16 -16.62 4.04
CA ALA A 103 -14.65 -15.26 4.21
C ALA A 103 -13.53 -15.15 5.26
N SER A 104 -13.56 -15.99 6.30
CA SER A 104 -12.48 -16.11 7.30
C SER A 104 -11.18 -16.60 6.67
N THR A 105 -11.25 -17.58 5.76
CA THR A 105 -10.11 -18.09 4.99
C THR A 105 -9.49 -17.01 4.11
N ILE A 106 -10.30 -16.21 3.41
CA ILE A 106 -9.83 -15.05 2.64
C ILE A 106 -9.08 -14.06 3.54
N THR A 107 -9.67 -13.71 4.69
CA THR A 107 -9.08 -12.75 5.64
C THR A 107 -7.74 -13.25 6.18
N MET A 108 -7.68 -14.53 6.58
CA MET A 108 -6.47 -15.17 7.10
C MET A 108 -5.36 -15.21 6.04
N HIS A 109 -5.64 -15.68 4.82
CA HIS A 109 -4.64 -15.74 3.76
C HIS A 109 -4.15 -14.36 3.32
N ALA A 110 -5.05 -13.38 3.21
CA ALA A 110 -4.66 -12.02 2.87
C ALA A 110 -3.77 -11.40 3.96
N ARG A 111 -4.06 -11.66 5.25
CA ARG A 111 -3.20 -11.21 6.36
C ARG A 111 -1.82 -11.88 6.33
N LEU A 112 -1.77 -13.20 6.14
CA LEU A 112 -0.49 -13.92 6.04
C LEU A 112 0.33 -13.45 4.84
N ALA A 113 -0.33 -13.15 3.71
CA ALA A 113 0.33 -12.60 2.55
C ALA A 113 0.91 -11.20 2.84
N LEU A 114 0.13 -10.30 3.41
CA LEU A 114 0.62 -8.95 3.78
C LEU A 114 1.78 -9.02 4.76
N SER A 115 1.71 -9.90 5.76
CA SER A 115 2.81 -10.11 6.71
C SER A 115 4.09 -10.60 6.01
N ALA A 116 3.98 -11.50 5.02
CA ALA A 116 5.13 -11.91 4.20
C ALA A 116 5.74 -10.77 3.36
N LEU A 117 4.94 -9.77 2.99
CA LEU A 117 5.39 -8.55 2.33
C LEU A 117 6.02 -7.52 3.31
N GLY A 118 6.03 -7.81 4.62
CA GLY A 118 6.49 -6.87 5.66
C GLY A 118 5.42 -5.87 6.10
N VAL A 119 4.14 -6.20 5.90
CA VAL A 119 3.00 -5.32 6.23
C VAL A 119 2.10 -5.98 7.26
N ASP A 120 2.08 -5.40 8.45
CA ASP A 120 1.19 -5.85 9.51
C ASP A 120 -0.17 -5.16 9.44
N GLY A 121 -1.25 -5.94 9.57
CA GLY A 121 -2.59 -5.41 9.74
C GLY A 121 -3.67 -6.06 8.87
N LYS A 122 -4.76 -5.31 8.70
CA LYS A 122 -5.93 -5.77 7.94
C LYS A 122 -5.77 -5.39 6.46
N PRO A 123 -6.16 -6.27 5.52
CA PRO A 123 -6.13 -5.94 4.08
C PRO A 123 -6.92 -4.68 3.71
N SER A 124 -7.98 -4.37 4.46
CA SER A 124 -8.75 -3.13 4.29
C SER A 124 -7.97 -1.86 4.62
N ARG A 125 -6.81 -1.96 5.27
CA ARG A 125 -5.92 -0.85 5.61
C ARG A 125 -4.62 -0.83 4.81
N ALA A 126 -4.50 -1.69 3.80
CA ALA A 126 -3.29 -1.77 2.98
C ALA A 126 -2.93 -0.40 2.37
N HIS A 127 -1.63 -0.10 2.32
CA HIS A 127 -1.13 1.17 1.80
C HIS A 127 -1.47 1.36 0.31
N PRO A 128 -1.85 2.57 -0.15
CA PRO A 128 -2.24 2.80 -1.54
C PRO A 128 -1.22 2.35 -2.59
N ILE A 129 0.09 2.51 -2.32
CA ILE A 129 1.15 2.04 -3.23
C ILE A 129 1.06 0.53 -3.45
N LEU A 130 0.80 -0.26 -2.40
CA LEU A 130 0.68 -1.73 -2.52
C LEU A 130 -0.58 -2.13 -3.31
N MET A 131 -1.68 -1.41 -3.07
CA MET A 131 -2.92 -1.65 -3.81
C MET A 131 -2.74 -1.37 -5.31
N LEU A 132 -2.03 -0.31 -5.65
CA LEU A 132 -1.72 0.02 -7.04
C LEU A 132 -0.68 -0.91 -7.66
N ALA A 133 0.32 -1.35 -6.90
CA ALA A 133 1.29 -2.35 -7.37
C ALA A 133 0.61 -3.65 -7.75
N ALA A 134 -0.25 -4.18 -6.86
CA ALA A 134 -1.06 -5.36 -7.16
C ALA A 134 -1.95 -5.16 -8.40
N ARG A 135 -2.56 -3.97 -8.56
CA ARG A 135 -3.39 -3.66 -9.72
C ARG A 135 -2.60 -3.55 -11.02
N SER A 136 -1.44 -2.89 -10.99
CA SER A 136 -0.57 -2.71 -12.15
C SER A 136 -0.04 -4.06 -12.66
N ALA A 137 0.26 -4.98 -11.73
CA ALA A 137 0.64 -6.35 -12.09
C ALA A 137 -0.52 -7.21 -12.61
N ALA A 138 -1.76 -6.93 -12.19
CA ALA A 138 -2.94 -7.65 -12.63
C ALA A 138 -3.49 -7.16 -13.98
N ASP A 139 -3.19 -5.92 -14.36
CA ASP A 139 -3.78 -5.23 -15.49
C ASP A 139 -2.73 -4.32 -16.15
N ALA A 140 -2.13 -4.79 -17.24
CA ALA A 140 -1.08 -4.05 -17.96
C ALA A 140 -1.58 -2.69 -18.51
N SER A 141 -2.89 -2.54 -18.73
CA SER A 141 -3.47 -1.24 -19.13
C SER A 141 -3.48 -0.22 -17.98
N ALA A 142 -3.28 -0.69 -16.75
CA ALA A 142 -3.16 0.11 -15.54
C ALA A 142 -1.70 0.24 -15.09
N ALA A 143 -0.74 0.24 -16.02
CA ALA A 143 0.66 0.49 -15.72
C ALA A 143 0.82 1.86 -15.04
N LEU A 144 1.50 1.87 -13.89
CA LEU A 144 1.70 3.06 -13.06
C LEU A 144 3.16 3.14 -12.61
N GLY A 145 3.75 4.32 -12.69
CA GLY A 145 5.06 4.61 -12.14
C GLY A 145 4.96 5.19 -10.73
N ALA A 146 5.94 4.88 -9.88
CA ALA A 146 6.22 5.61 -8.65
C ALA A 146 7.60 6.23 -8.70
N ASN A 147 7.76 7.38 -8.05
CA ASN A 147 9.09 7.96 -7.85
C ASN A 147 9.90 7.00 -6.98
N LEU A 148 11.14 6.78 -7.35
CA LEU A 148 12.10 5.94 -6.64
C LEU A 148 13.30 6.79 -6.24
N SER A 149 13.64 6.76 -4.96
CA SER A 149 14.88 7.30 -4.42
C SER A 149 15.47 6.33 -3.40
N PHE A 150 16.69 6.62 -2.93
CA PHE A 150 17.46 5.72 -2.09
C PHE A 150 17.96 6.44 -0.84
N ILE A 151 18.02 5.71 0.27
CA ILE A 151 18.63 6.18 1.52
C ILE A 151 19.73 5.17 1.88
N GLU A 152 20.96 5.65 2.06
CA GLU A 152 22.03 4.86 2.63
C GLU A 152 21.83 4.73 4.16
N GLN A 153 21.81 3.51 4.68
CA GLN A 153 21.73 3.23 6.12
C GLN A 153 22.82 2.24 6.49
N SER A 154 23.35 2.32 7.71
CA SER A 154 24.43 1.46 8.20
C SER A 154 24.10 -0.03 8.05
N GLY A 155 24.53 -0.65 6.94
CA GLY A 155 24.24 -2.04 6.60
C GLY A 155 23.42 -2.27 5.33
N GLY A 156 22.99 -1.24 4.60
CA GLY A 156 22.36 -1.41 3.29
C GLY A 156 21.68 -0.17 2.73
N GLN A 157 21.18 -0.32 1.51
CA GLN A 157 20.45 0.73 0.81
C GLN A 157 18.93 0.48 0.95
N LEU A 158 18.22 1.47 1.49
CA LEU A 158 16.76 1.49 1.50
C LEU A 158 16.23 2.16 0.24
N ARG A 159 15.09 1.68 -0.25
CA ARG A 159 14.35 2.27 -1.37
C ARG A 159 13.16 3.02 -0.84
N VAL A 160 13.01 4.27 -1.28
CA VAL A 160 11.85 5.12 -0.98
C VAL A 160 11.03 5.20 -2.26
N LEU A 161 9.81 4.67 -2.19
CA LEU A 161 8.85 4.77 -3.26
C LEU A 161 7.80 5.79 -2.88
N SER A 162 7.43 6.68 -3.81
CA SER A 162 6.41 7.67 -3.52
C SER A 162 5.49 7.94 -4.69
N LEU A 163 4.26 8.34 -4.33
CA LEU A 163 3.23 8.76 -5.26
C LEU A 163 2.58 10.03 -4.72
N SER A 164 2.05 10.88 -5.60
CA SER A 164 1.11 11.90 -5.17
C SER A 164 -0.09 11.25 -4.49
N ARG A 165 -0.67 11.94 -3.51
CA ARG A 165 -1.88 11.47 -2.83
C ARG A 165 -3.05 11.25 -3.80
N PRO A 166 -3.72 10.09 -3.78
CA PRO A 166 -4.88 9.86 -4.65
C PRO A 166 -6.04 10.82 -4.33
N ASP A 167 -6.16 11.21 -3.08
CA ASP A 167 -7.19 12.08 -2.54
C ASP A 167 -6.90 13.58 -2.70
N ALA A 168 -5.77 13.97 -3.30
CA ALA A 168 -5.45 15.38 -3.54
C ALA A 168 -6.53 16.10 -4.36
N ALA A 169 -7.09 15.42 -5.36
CA ALA A 169 -8.13 15.95 -6.24
C ALA A 169 -9.51 16.13 -5.55
N LEU A 170 -9.68 15.63 -4.32
CA LEU A 170 -10.96 15.72 -3.61
C LEU A 170 -11.22 17.11 -3.02
N GLY A 171 -10.22 17.99 -2.94
CA GLY A 171 -10.36 19.32 -2.34
C GLY A 171 -11.42 20.20 -3.01
N GLY A 172 -11.59 20.09 -4.32
CA GLY A 172 -12.64 20.80 -5.07
C GLY A 172 -13.99 20.09 -5.12
N VAL A 173 -14.11 18.89 -4.54
CA VAL A 173 -15.29 18.02 -4.69
C VAL A 173 -15.97 17.75 -3.35
N LEU A 174 -15.21 17.73 -2.26
CA LEU A 174 -15.71 17.42 -0.92
C LEU A 174 -15.67 18.65 0.00
N PRO A 175 -16.68 18.86 0.86
CA PRO A 175 -16.59 19.80 1.96
C PRO A 175 -15.37 19.50 2.85
N PRO A 176 -14.76 20.52 3.50
CA PRO A 176 -13.54 20.34 4.29
C PRO A 176 -13.62 19.24 5.35
N ALA A 177 -14.77 19.12 6.03
CA ALA A 177 -14.97 18.09 7.03
C ALA A 177 -14.96 16.67 6.46
N GLU A 178 -15.59 16.46 5.31
CA GLU A 178 -15.62 15.17 4.61
C GLU A 178 -14.26 14.84 3.98
N LEU A 179 -13.58 15.85 3.40
CA LEU A 179 -12.22 15.71 2.86
C LEU A 179 -11.25 15.20 3.92
N ALA A 180 -11.30 15.78 5.14
CA ALA A 180 -10.45 15.35 6.24
C ALA A 180 -10.69 13.88 6.61
N VAL A 181 -11.94 13.40 6.60
CA VAL A 181 -12.24 11.98 6.86
C VAL A 181 -11.82 11.10 5.68
N ALA A 182 -12.02 11.54 4.44
CA ALA A 182 -11.57 10.81 3.25
C ALA A 182 -10.04 10.62 3.25
N ARG A 183 -9.28 11.66 3.63
CA ARG A 183 -7.81 11.61 3.81
C ARG A 183 -7.39 10.52 4.79
N ARG A 184 -7.98 10.52 5.98
CA ARG A 184 -7.69 9.51 7.02
C ARG A 184 -8.12 8.11 6.60
N LEU A 185 -9.23 7.99 5.86
CA LEU A 185 -9.66 6.72 5.31
C LEU A 185 -8.63 6.20 4.28
N VAL A 186 -8.13 7.03 3.37
CA VAL A 186 -7.07 6.65 2.42
C VAL A 186 -5.81 6.22 3.15
N GLU A 187 -5.46 6.88 4.25
CA GLU A 187 -4.33 6.53 5.13
C GLU A 187 -4.51 5.19 5.86
N GLY A 188 -5.72 4.61 5.86
CA GLY A 188 -6.01 3.32 6.47
C GLY A 188 -6.48 3.40 7.93
N HIS A 189 -6.80 4.59 8.44
CA HIS A 189 -7.38 4.73 9.77
C HIS A 189 -8.76 4.07 9.86
N CYS A 190 -9.12 3.59 11.05
CA CYS A 190 -10.48 3.13 11.29
C CYS A 190 -11.38 4.22 11.87
N TYR A 191 -12.68 3.94 11.93
CA TYR A 191 -13.68 4.94 12.32
C TYR A 191 -13.50 5.37 13.77
N ALA A 192 -13.06 4.45 14.63
CA ALA A 192 -12.77 4.73 16.03
C ALA A 192 -11.56 5.67 16.18
N ASP A 193 -10.47 5.43 15.45
CA ASP A 193 -9.28 6.30 15.48
C ASP A 193 -9.62 7.70 14.96
N MET A 194 -10.35 7.77 13.84
CA MET A 194 -10.82 9.03 13.26
C MET A 194 -11.73 9.81 14.21
N ALA A 195 -12.63 9.12 14.91
CA ALA A 195 -13.53 9.71 15.90
C ALA A 195 -12.76 10.29 17.07
N ARG A 196 -11.81 9.53 17.62
CA ARG A 196 -10.92 9.96 18.71
C ARG A 196 -10.09 11.18 18.31
N MET A 197 -9.43 11.14 17.15
CA MET A 197 -8.61 12.25 16.65
C MET A 197 -9.40 13.54 16.45
N ARG A 198 -10.71 13.45 16.17
CA ARG A 198 -11.58 14.61 15.91
C ARG A 198 -12.43 15.04 17.10
N GLY A 199 -12.37 14.34 18.23
CA GLY A 199 -13.27 14.59 19.37
C GLY A 199 -14.75 14.45 19.00
N THR A 200 -15.11 13.47 18.15
CA THR A 200 -16.49 13.23 17.73
C THR A 200 -16.87 11.75 17.87
N SER A 201 -18.14 11.40 17.63
CA SER A 201 -18.60 10.02 17.71
C SER A 201 -18.19 9.20 16.47
N ALA A 202 -17.98 7.89 16.63
CA ALA A 202 -17.76 6.98 15.51
C ALA A 202 -18.94 6.97 14.52
N ARG A 203 -20.16 7.21 15.01
CA ARG A 203 -21.37 7.34 14.17
C ARG A 203 -21.28 8.56 13.24
N THR A 204 -20.79 9.70 13.75
CA THR A 204 -20.56 10.91 12.95
C THR A 204 -19.57 10.64 11.81
N ILE A 205 -18.45 9.97 12.12
CA ILE A 205 -17.46 9.56 11.12
C ILE A 205 -18.08 8.62 10.07
N ALA A 206 -18.85 7.61 10.51
CA ALA A 206 -19.50 6.67 9.60
C ALA A 206 -20.45 7.38 8.62
N ASN A 207 -21.24 8.35 9.11
CA ASN A 207 -22.14 9.14 8.27
C ASN A 207 -21.37 10.00 7.24
N GLN A 208 -20.25 10.62 7.64
CA GLN A 208 -19.39 11.38 6.73
C GLN A 208 -18.78 10.47 5.66
N ILE A 209 -18.29 9.29 6.02
CA ILE A 209 -17.75 8.30 5.06
C ILE A 209 -18.84 7.82 4.10
N ALA A 210 -20.05 7.55 4.59
CA ALA A 210 -21.17 7.17 3.75
C ALA A 210 -21.52 8.27 2.72
N ALA A 211 -21.49 9.54 3.13
CA ALA A 211 -21.68 10.67 2.22
C ALA A 211 -20.57 10.74 1.15
N VAL A 212 -19.30 10.55 1.55
CA VAL A 212 -18.15 10.48 0.64
C VAL A 212 -18.34 9.35 -0.37
N PHE A 213 -18.66 8.14 0.09
CA PHE A 213 -18.91 6.97 -0.77
C PHE A 213 -20.06 7.20 -1.74
N LYS A 214 -21.17 7.78 -1.29
CA LYS A 214 -22.31 8.14 -2.15
C LYS A 214 -21.90 9.15 -3.23
N ARG A 215 -21.19 10.22 -2.87
CA ARG A 215 -20.76 11.26 -3.83
C ARG A 215 -19.72 10.73 -4.83
N MET A 216 -18.81 9.90 -4.34
CA MET A 216 -17.79 9.25 -5.17
C MET A 216 -18.32 8.03 -5.93
N ARG A 217 -19.56 7.60 -5.66
CA ARG A 217 -20.21 6.41 -6.21
C ARG A 217 -19.36 5.14 -6.06
N VAL A 218 -18.82 4.92 -4.86
CA VAL A 218 -18.01 3.74 -4.51
C VAL A 218 -18.61 3.07 -3.27
N SER A 219 -18.35 1.77 -3.12
CA SER A 219 -18.86 0.95 -2.02
C SER A 219 -17.89 0.82 -0.84
N GLY A 220 -16.63 1.21 -1.01
CA GLY A 220 -15.62 1.05 0.03
C GLY A 220 -14.30 1.77 -0.25
N ARG A 221 -13.37 1.68 0.71
CA ARG A 221 -12.04 2.31 0.64
C ARG A 221 -11.22 1.83 -0.56
N ASN A 222 -11.17 0.52 -0.82
CA ASN A 222 -10.31 0.01 -1.90
C ASN A 222 -10.78 0.53 -3.26
N GLU A 223 -12.10 0.50 -3.48
CA GLU A 223 -12.71 1.07 -4.67
C GLU A 223 -12.50 2.58 -4.77
N LEU A 224 -12.59 3.31 -3.64
CA LEU A 224 -12.27 4.74 -3.58
C LEU A 224 -10.84 5.01 -4.09
N VAL A 225 -9.82 4.32 -3.54
CA VAL A 225 -8.42 4.51 -3.93
C VAL A 225 -8.20 4.22 -5.42
N HIS A 226 -8.71 3.10 -5.92
CA HIS A 226 -8.59 2.74 -7.35
C HIS A 226 -9.29 3.76 -8.25
N ARG A 227 -10.48 4.23 -7.86
CA ARG A 227 -11.22 5.24 -8.63
C ARG A 227 -10.51 6.59 -8.68
N LEU A 228 -9.95 7.02 -7.55
CA LEU A 228 -9.18 8.25 -7.46
C LEU A 228 -7.96 8.21 -8.40
N TRP A 229 -7.26 7.08 -8.41
CA TRP A 229 -6.12 6.89 -9.30
C TRP A 229 -6.49 6.85 -10.78
N ARG A 230 -7.53 6.11 -11.15
CA ARG A 230 -8.00 6.08 -12.55
C ARG A 230 -8.39 7.47 -13.05
N ARG A 231 -9.07 8.26 -12.22
CA ARG A 231 -9.41 9.65 -12.57
C ARG A 231 -8.18 10.51 -12.79
N ARG A 232 -7.16 10.34 -11.96
CA ARG A 232 -5.89 11.06 -12.12
C ARG A 232 -5.15 10.67 -13.39
N ALA A 233 -5.07 9.37 -13.70
CA ALA A 233 -4.48 8.87 -14.93
C ALA A 233 -5.22 9.42 -16.17
N ALA A 234 -6.57 9.45 -16.12
CA ALA A 234 -7.40 10.02 -17.18
C ALA A 234 -7.27 11.54 -17.32
N ALA A 235 -6.94 12.27 -16.25
CA ALA A 235 -6.72 13.71 -16.28
C ALA A 235 -5.39 14.10 -16.95
N GLY A 236 -4.63 13.13 -17.49
CA GLY A 236 -3.43 13.39 -18.27
C GLY A 236 -2.29 13.98 -17.46
N VAL A 237 -2.32 13.88 -16.12
CA VAL A 237 -1.15 14.20 -15.29
C VAL A 237 -0.10 13.12 -15.61
N PRO A 238 0.94 13.43 -16.40
CA PRO A 238 1.84 12.39 -16.88
C PRO A 238 2.56 11.80 -15.68
N SER A 239 2.42 10.49 -15.46
CA SER A 239 3.51 9.74 -14.82
C SER A 239 4.68 9.83 -15.79
N ARG A 240 5.86 10.25 -15.35
CA ARG A 240 7.05 10.32 -16.23
C ARG A 240 7.62 8.91 -16.50
N ALA A 241 6.76 7.89 -16.53
CA ALA A 241 7.09 6.48 -16.54
C ALA A 241 7.48 6.09 -17.96
N ASN A 242 8.66 6.52 -18.39
CA ASN A 242 9.32 6.08 -19.61
C ASN A 242 10.84 6.14 -19.40
N VAL A 243 11.38 5.35 -18.47
CA VAL A 243 12.82 5.07 -18.43
C VAL A 243 13.08 3.61 -18.04
N ARG A 244 13.88 2.95 -18.88
CA ARG A 244 14.28 1.52 -18.82
C ARG A 244 14.97 1.19 -17.48
N TYR A 245 14.25 0.54 -16.58
CA TYR A 245 14.78 -0.05 -15.35
C TYR A 245 15.08 -1.55 -15.56
N LEU A 246 16.09 -1.89 -16.37
CA LEU A 246 16.45 -3.30 -16.62
C LEU A 246 17.94 -3.67 -16.47
N THR A 247 18.84 -2.78 -16.05
CA THR A 247 20.29 -3.06 -16.18
C THR A 247 21.11 -3.12 -14.88
N ARG A 248 20.52 -3.20 -13.66
CA ARG A 248 21.36 -3.20 -12.44
C ARG A 248 21.15 -4.32 -11.40
N VAL A 249 20.16 -5.20 -11.56
CA VAL A 249 19.89 -6.26 -10.56
C VAL A 249 20.75 -7.53 -10.76
N GLN A 250 21.54 -7.65 -11.84
CA GLN A 250 22.38 -8.84 -12.08
C GLN A 250 23.79 -8.80 -11.45
N GLY A 251 24.10 -7.85 -10.57
CA GLY A 251 25.46 -7.69 -10.00
C GLY A 251 25.83 -8.59 -8.81
N VAL A 252 24.91 -9.41 -8.25
CA VAL A 252 25.13 -10.06 -6.93
C VAL A 252 25.45 -11.57 -7.02
N SER A 253 25.62 -12.16 -8.22
CA SER A 253 25.82 -13.62 -8.36
C SER A 253 27.20 -14.09 -8.87
N ARG A 254 28.28 -13.32 -8.72
CA ARG A 254 29.64 -13.83 -9.00
C ARG A 254 30.60 -13.56 -7.85
N GLY A 255 30.65 -14.49 -6.89
CA GLY A 255 31.57 -14.44 -5.77
C GLY A 255 31.50 -15.65 -4.84
N LEU A 256 31.27 -16.85 -5.38
CA LEU A 256 31.49 -18.12 -4.68
C LEU A 256 32.17 -19.08 -5.67
N SER A 257 33.45 -18.82 -5.92
CA SER A 257 34.37 -19.84 -6.44
C SER A 257 35.15 -20.38 -5.24
N LEU A 258 35.07 -21.71 -5.14
CA LEU A 258 35.78 -22.57 -4.20
C LEU A 258 37.29 -22.26 -4.16
N GLY A 259 37.80 -22.13 -2.95
CA GLY A 259 39.18 -22.37 -2.56
C GLY A 259 39.17 -23.22 -1.30
#